data_AF-F9PD41-F1
#
_entry.id   AF-F9PD41-F1
#
_cell.length_a   1.000
_cell.length_b   1.000
_cell.length_c   1.000
_cell.angle_alpha   90.00
_cell.angle_beta   90.00
_cell.angle_gamma   90.00
#
_symmetry.space_group_name_H-M   'P 1'
#
loop_
_entity.id
_entity.type
_entity.pdbx_description
1 polymer ?
#
loop_
_entity_poly.entity_id
_entity_poly.type
_entity_poly.pdbx_seq_one_letter_code
_entity_poly.pdbx_strand_id
1 'polypeptide(L)'
;MKKNKSLFIILIFLAIFIVQPNNFNAIKSGLTQNDIPNQLNIVDSAEEKNSNSNLNPTLKNDDLKSKEYDEKNQVIVVNEKSQFTKDELSLENGSWEKYSDLDFLNRVGIAEAMLGKDLMPTEDRESISSITPTGWKNKK
;
A
#
# COMPACT_ATOMS: atom_id res chain seq x y z
N MET A 1 0.50 39.06 30.86
CA MET A 1 1.76 38.54 30.27
C MET A 1 2.18 37.15 30.81
N LYS A 2 1.26 36.19 31.03
CA LYS A 2 1.60 34.86 31.60
C LYS A 2 1.21 33.65 30.72
N LYS A 3 0.45 33.83 29.64
CA LYS A 3 -0.10 32.73 28.80
C LYS A 3 0.97 32.03 27.94
N ASN A 4 1.98 32.76 27.48
CA ASN A 4 3.10 32.27 26.68
C ASN A 4 4.14 31.47 27.48
N LYS A 5 4.27 31.71 28.79
CA LYS A 5 5.18 30.94 29.66
C LYS A 5 4.70 29.50 29.85
N SER A 6 3.38 29.30 29.97
CA SER A 6 2.79 27.96 30.07
C SER A 6 2.98 27.16 28.77
N LEU A 7 2.92 27.81 27.62
CA LEU A 7 3.09 27.19 26.31
C LEU A 7 4.54 26.73 26.10
N PHE A 8 5.50 27.53 26.58
CA PHE A 8 6.92 27.18 26.58
C PHE A 8 7.22 25.97 27.49
N ILE A 9 6.58 25.92 28.66
CA ILE A 9 6.71 24.78 29.59
C ILE A 9 6.15 23.50 28.94
N ILE A 10 4.98 23.57 28.28
CA ILE A 10 4.38 22.43 27.57
C ILE A 10 5.31 21.95 26.44
N LEU A 11 5.90 22.85 25.66
CA LEU A 11 6.84 22.49 24.60
C LEU A 11 8.11 21.80 25.15
N ILE A 12 8.62 22.26 26.29
CA ILE A 12 9.75 21.60 26.96
C ILE A 12 9.38 20.21 27.45
N PHE A 13 8.19 20.04 28.05
CA PHE A 13 7.71 18.71 28.46
C PHE A 13 7.52 17.77 27.25
N LEU A 14 7.01 18.29 26.13
CA LEU A 14 6.90 17.51 24.88
C LEU A 14 8.29 17.10 24.36
N ALA A 15 9.25 18.02 24.36
CA ALA A 15 10.63 17.75 23.93
C ALA A 15 11.30 16.69 24.82
N ILE A 16 11.13 16.77 26.14
CA ILE A 16 11.66 15.76 27.08
C ILE A 16 11.00 14.40 26.85
N PHE A 17 9.69 14.38 26.60
CA PHE A 17 8.95 13.15 26.33
C PHE A 17 9.40 12.46 25.02
N ILE A 18 9.81 13.24 24.01
CA ILE A 18 10.36 12.74 22.74
C ILE A 18 11.79 12.21 22.90
N VAL A 19 12.60 12.77 23.81
CA VAL A 19 13.99 12.35 24.04
C VAL A 19 14.10 11.02 24.82
N GLN A 20 13.03 10.56 25.46
CA GLN A 20 13.02 9.27 26.18
C GLN A 20 13.09 8.10 25.17
N PRO A 21 14.09 7.18 25.25
CA PRO A 21 14.35 6.16 24.23
C PRO A 21 13.14 5.24 23.94
N ASN A 22 12.41 4.84 24.99
CA ASN A 22 11.22 3.99 24.83
C ASN A 22 10.08 4.72 24.12
N ASN A 23 9.88 6.00 24.43
CA ASN A 23 8.83 6.82 23.82
C ASN A 23 9.21 7.20 22.38
N PHE A 24 10.49 7.46 22.11
CA PHE A 24 11.01 7.70 20.77
C PHE A 24 10.84 6.46 19.88
N ASN A 25 11.12 5.26 20.39
CA ASN A 25 10.90 4.02 19.63
C ASN A 25 9.42 3.77 19.35
N ALA A 26 8.51 4.09 20.28
CA ALA A 26 7.06 4.01 20.06
C ALA A 26 6.54 5.06 19.06
N ILE A 27 7.05 6.30 19.13
CA ILE A 27 6.76 7.37 18.17
C ILE A 27 7.34 7.04 16.80
N LYS A 28 8.55 6.46 16.76
CA LYS A 28 9.19 5.96 15.54
C LYS A 28 8.43 4.76 14.97
N SER A 29 7.94 3.80 15.74
CA SER A 29 7.05 2.77 15.19
C SER A 29 5.70 3.34 14.74
N GLY A 30 5.20 4.42 15.36
CA GLY A 30 3.96 5.08 14.93
C GLY A 30 4.11 5.92 13.65
N LEU A 31 5.26 6.58 13.45
CA LEU A 31 5.57 7.46 12.30
C LEU A 31 6.40 6.77 11.21
N THR A 32 7.13 5.72 11.56
CA THR A 32 8.04 4.93 10.72
C THR A 32 7.70 3.44 10.82
N GLN A 33 6.40 3.12 10.96
CA GLN A 33 5.92 1.86 10.41
C GLN A 33 6.37 1.80 8.94
N ASN A 34 6.67 0.59 8.46
CA ASN A 34 7.44 0.23 7.26
C ASN A 34 6.80 0.68 5.92
N ASP A 35 6.32 1.90 5.89
CA ASP A 35 5.18 2.32 5.09
C ASP A 35 5.49 3.58 4.31
N ILE A 36 6.36 4.50 4.76
CA ILE A 36 6.71 5.64 3.90
C ILE A 36 7.32 5.18 2.56
N PRO A 37 8.29 4.25 2.51
CA PRO A 37 8.85 3.78 1.24
C PRO A 37 7.88 2.90 0.43
N ASN A 38 7.10 2.03 1.09
CA ASN A 38 6.08 1.19 0.44
C ASN A 38 4.88 2.01 -0.08
N GLN A 39 4.45 3.04 0.65
CA GLN A 39 3.33 3.92 0.31
C GLN A 39 3.72 5.03 -0.68
N LEU A 40 5.00 5.38 -0.77
CA LEU A 40 5.53 6.26 -1.82
C LEU A 40 5.85 5.48 -3.12
N ASN A 41 5.58 4.16 -3.19
CA ASN A 41 6.04 3.28 -4.28
C ASN A 41 7.56 3.36 -4.53
N ILE A 42 8.34 3.65 -3.49
CA ILE A 42 9.82 3.72 -3.54
C ILE A 42 10.45 2.35 -3.23
N VAL A 43 9.70 1.44 -2.63
CA VAL A 43 10.11 0.04 -2.42
C VAL A 43 9.17 -0.86 -3.20
N ASP A 44 9.78 -1.69 -4.03
CA ASP A 44 9.23 -2.77 -4.84
C ASP A 44 7.73 -2.66 -5.12
N SER A 45 7.42 -1.90 -6.19
CA SER A 45 6.20 -2.13 -6.98
C SER A 45 6.04 -3.63 -7.21
N ALA A 46 4.81 -4.12 -7.33
CA ALA A 46 4.48 -5.53 -7.56
C ALA A 46 5.07 -6.13 -8.87
N GLU A 47 5.96 -5.41 -9.53
CA GLU A 47 6.62 -5.81 -10.74
C GLU A 47 8.13 -5.90 -10.54
N GLU A 48 8.63 -7.11 -10.84
CA GLU A 48 10.03 -7.50 -11.06
C GLU A 48 10.77 -8.08 -9.83
N LYS A 49 10.37 -9.28 -9.41
CA LYS A 49 11.15 -10.13 -8.47
C LYS A 49 12.15 -11.07 -9.16
N ASN A 50 12.28 -11.00 -10.50
CA ASN A 50 13.30 -11.77 -11.22
C ASN A 50 14.61 -10.97 -11.30
N SER A 51 15.64 -11.42 -10.58
CA SER A 51 16.97 -10.79 -10.48
C SER A 51 17.81 -10.77 -11.78
N ASN A 52 17.22 -10.98 -12.95
CA ASN A 52 17.94 -11.12 -14.23
C ASN A 52 17.61 -10.04 -15.29
N SER A 53 16.86 -8.99 -14.95
CA SER A 53 16.71 -7.80 -15.81
C SER A 53 17.48 -6.62 -15.20
N ASN A 54 18.48 -6.11 -15.93
CA ASN A 54 19.30 -4.95 -15.55
C ASN A 54 18.55 -3.61 -15.70
N LEU A 55 17.24 -3.54 -15.43
CA LEU A 55 16.45 -2.32 -15.54
C LEU A 55 15.79 -2.02 -14.19
N ASN A 56 16.14 -0.87 -13.60
CA ASN A 56 15.59 -0.43 -12.33
C ASN A 56 14.05 -0.28 -12.43
N PRO A 57 13.25 -0.93 -11.56
CA PRO A 57 11.78 -0.83 -11.57
C PRO A 57 11.27 0.60 -11.37
N THR A 58 12.06 1.45 -10.70
CA THR A 58 11.79 2.91 -10.57
C THR A 58 11.69 3.62 -11.93
N LEU A 59 12.51 3.23 -12.92
CA LEU A 59 12.52 3.86 -14.25
C LEU A 59 11.27 3.51 -15.09
N LYS A 60 10.71 2.31 -14.91
CA LYS A 60 9.48 1.89 -15.60
C LYS A 60 8.24 2.62 -15.05
N ASN A 61 8.15 2.79 -13.73
CA ASN A 61 7.05 3.50 -13.11
C ASN A 61 7.02 4.99 -13.47
N ASP A 62 8.20 5.63 -13.58
CA ASP A 62 8.29 7.02 -14.04
C ASP A 62 7.87 7.18 -15.50
N ASP A 63 8.22 6.23 -16.37
CA ASP A 63 7.75 6.21 -17.77
C ASP A 63 6.22 6.07 -17.85
N LEU A 64 5.63 5.14 -17.11
CA LEU A 64 4.16 4.98 -17.03
C LEU A 64 3.47 6.24 -16.53
N LYS A 65 4.01 6.86 -15.49
CA LYS A 65 3.47 8.10 -14.92
C LYS A 65 3.49 9.26 -15.92
N SER A 66 4.44 9.25 -16.84
CA SER A 66 4.56 10.26 -17.90
C SER A 66 3.65 10.02 -19.11
N LYS A 67 2.99 8.86 -19.21
CA LYS A 67 2.07 8.57 -20.32
C LYS A 67 0.78 9.38 -20.19
N GLU A 68 0.42 10.06 -21.27
CA GLU A 68 -0.87 10.73 -21.38
C GLU A 68 -1.89 9.81 -22.06
N TYR A 69 -3.16 9.95 -21.66
CA TYR A 69 -4.26 9.18 -22.23
C TYR A 69 -4.54 9.67 -23.66
N ASP A 70 -4.47 8.77 -24.64
CA ASP A 70 -4.61 9.08 -26.07
C ASP A 70 -6.07 9.07 -26.58
N GLU A 71 -7.04 9.10 -25.65
CA GLU A 71 -8.48 9.03 -25.90
C GLU A 71 -8.97 7.75 -26.61
N LYS A 72 -8.10 6.76 -26.80
CA LYS A 72 -8.40 5.53 -27.57
C LYS A 72 -8.08 4.26 -26.80
N ASN A 73 -6.96 4.22 -26.09
CA ASN A 73 -6.44 3.04 -25.42
C ASN A 73 -6.63 3.16 -23.90
N GLN A 74 -7.42 2.26 -23.31
CA GLN A 74 -7.55 2.12 -21.85
C GLN A 74 -6.56 1.09 -21.25
N VAL A 75 -5.74 0.45 -22.08
CA VAL A 75 -4.85 -0.63 -21.66
C VAL A 75 -3.40 -0.18 -21.85
N ILE A 76 -2.67 -0.05 -20.73
CA ILE A 76 -1.22 0.09 -20.75
C ILE A 76 -0.64 -1.28 -20.41
N VAL A 77 0.08 -1.89 -21.36
CA VAL A 77 0.84 -3.11 -21.10
C VAL A 77 2.12 -2.70 -20.39
N VAL A 78 2.24 -3.08 -19.12
CA VAL A 78 3.42 -2.76 -18.32
C VAL A 78 4.51 -3.82 -18.48
N ASN A 79 4.12 -5.09 -18.56
CA ASN A 79 5.01 -6.21 -18.81
C ASN A 79 4.43 -7.15 -19.87
N GLU A 80 5.25 -7.53 -20.85
CA GLU A 80 4.89 -8.50 -21.90
C GLU A 80 4.67 -9.92 -21.34
N LYS A 81 5.18 -10.21 -20.13
CA LYS A 81 5.05 -11.49 -19.43
C LYS A 81 4.88 -11.26 -17.93
N SER A 82 4.13 -12.16 -17.27
CA SER A 82 4.00 -12.15 -15.81
C SER A 82 5.35 -12.28 -15.10
N GLN A 83 5.47 -11.58 -13.97
CA GLN A 83 6.68 -11.50 -13.15
C GLN A 83 6.60 -12.32 -11.86
N PHE A 84 5.65 -13.25 -11.74
CA PHE A 84 5.54 -14.13 -10.55
C PHE A 84 6.82 -14.97 -10.36
N THR A 85 7.26 -15.06 -9.11
CA THR A 85 8.34 -15.94 -8.68
C THR A 85 7.90 -17.40 -8.70
N LYS A 86 8.86 -18.33 -8.67
CA LYS A 86 8.56 -19.77 -8.60
C LYS A 86 7.76 -20.13 -7.36
N ASP A 87 8.04 -19.47 -6.23
CA ASP A 87 7.37 -19.72 -4.96
C ASP A 87 5.91 -19.23 -5.00
N GLU A 88 5.65 -18.07 -5.62
CA GLU A 88 4.28 -17.55 -5.83
C GLU A 88 3.47 -18.41 -6.81
N LEU A 89 4.14 -19.06 -7.76
CA LEU A 89 3.52 -20.01 -8.69
C LEU A 89 3.36 -21.42 -8.10
N SER A 90 3.84 -21.65 -6.87
CA SER A 90 3.73 -22.95 -6.22
C SER A 90 2.28 -23.28 -5.90
N LEU A 91 1.89 -24.52 -6.24
CA LEU A 91 0.56 -25.06 -5.95
C LEU A 91 0.51 -25.79 -4.60
N GLU A 92 1.59 -25.79 -3.83
CA GLU A 92 1.70 -26.51 -2.55
C GLU A 92 0.63 -26.08 -1.53
N ASN A 93 0.23 -24.80 -1.57
CA ASN A 93 -0.79 -24.24 -0.68
C ASN A 93 -2.22 -24.31 -1.27
N GLY A 94 -2.41 -24.93 -2.44
CA GLY A 94 -3.68 -24.92 -3.14
C GLY A 94 -4.14 -23.52 -3.51
N SER A 95 -5.45 -23.25 -3.39
CA SER A 95 -6.03 -21.94 -3.64
C SER A 95 -5.95 -21.06 -2.40
N TRP A 96 -5.58 -19.79 -2.58
CA TRP A 96 -5.42 -18.86 -1.46
C TRP A 96 -5.59 -17.41 -1.92
N GLU A 97 -5.86 -16.54 -0.95
CA GLU A 97 -5.96 -15.09 -1.12
C GLU A 97 -5.18 -14.41 0.01
N LYS A 98 -4.46 -13.33 -0.31
CA LYS A 98 -3.71 -12.53 0.65
C LYS A 98 -3.89 -11.05 0.32
N TYR A 99 -4.31 -10.29 1.31
CA TYR A 99 -4.51 -8.86 1.23
C TYR A 99 -3.46 -8.15 2.06
N SER A 100 -2.92 -7.04 1.56
CA SER A 100 -2.09 -6.17 2.37
C SER A 100 -2.91 -5.43 3.41
N ASP A 101 -2.23 -4.90 4.42
CA ASP A 101 -2.83 -3.91 5.30
C ASP A 101 -3.26 -2.66 4.51
N LEU A 102 -4.21 -1.91 5.08
CA LEU A 102 -4.62 -0.62 4.54
C LEU A 102 -3.50 0.41 4.75
N ASP A 103 -3.38 1.35 3.81
CA ASP A 103 -2.46 2.47 4.00
C ASP A 103 -2.97 3.48 5.04
N PHE A 104 -2.15 4.48 5.38
CA PHE A 104 -2.50 5.53 6.34
C PHE A 104 -3.75 6.36 5.99
N LEU A 105 -4.19 6.32 4.73
CA LEU A 105 -5.42 6.95 4.26
C LEU A 105 -6.60 5.98 4.25
N ASN A 106 -6.43 4.77 4.80
CA ASN A 106 -7.36 3.64 4.73
C ASN A 106 -7.65 3.20 3.30
N ARG A 107 -6.72 3.35 2.35
CA ARG A 107 -6.90 2.85 0.97
C ARG A 107 -6.42 1.41 0.89
N VAL A 108 -6.98 0.68 -0.07
CA VAL A 108 -6.58 -0.70 -0.38
C VAL A 108 -5.16 -0.73 -0.96
N GLY A 109 -4.38 -1.74 -0.62
CA GLY A 109 -3.06 -2.00 -1.18
C GLY A 109 -3.04 -3.25 -2.05
N ILE A 110 -1.94 -4.00 -1.98
CA ILE A 110 -1.67 -5.17 -2.81
C ILE A 110 -2.62 -6.32 -2.43
N ALA A 111 -3.14 -7.01 -3.45
CA ALA A 111 -3.87 -8.26 -3.30
C ALA A 111 -3.23 -9.35 -4.17
N GLU A 112 -2.93 -10.48 -3.57
CA GLU A 112 -2.33 -11.66 -4.22
C GLU A 112 -3.28 -12.85 -4.07
N ALA A 113 -3.35 -13.71 -5.08
CA ALA A 113 -4.15 -14.93 -4.99
C ALA A 113 -3.66 -16.04 -5.92
N MET A 114 -3.85 -17.28 -5.49
CA MET A 114 -3.86 -18.47 -6.35
C MET A 114 -5.31 -18.90 -6.54
N LEU A 115 -5.88 -18.63 -7.72
CA LEU A 115 -7.28 -18.88 -7.99
C LEU A 115 -7.55 -20.35 -8.31
N GLY A 116 -8.49 -20.96 -7.60
CA GLY A 116 -9.03 -22.27 -7.90
C GLY A 116 -10.54 -22.33 -7.73
N LYS A 117 -11.12 -23.47 -8.12
CA LYS A 117 -12.59 -23.66 -8.14
C LYS A 117 -13.22 -23.62 -6.76
N ASP A 118 -12.47 -23.97 -5.73
CA ASP A 118 -12.86 -23.96 -4.32
C ASP A 118 -13.03 -22.55 -3.75
N LEU A 119 -12.40 -21.53 -4.35
CA LEU A 119 -12.65 -20.12 -4.03
C LEU A 119 -13.86 -19.53 -4.75
N MET A 120 -14.47 -20.26 -5.69
CA MET A 120 -15.65 -19.73 -6.39
C MET A 120 -16.83 -19.61 -5.42
N PRO A 121 -17.58 -18.48 -5.43
CA PRO A 121 -18.78 -18.34 -4.63
C PRO A 121 -19.78 -19.46 -4.94
N THR A 122 -20.30 -20.09 -3.89
CA THR A 122 -21.32 -21.14 -3.98
C THR A 122 -22.74 -20.60 -3.84
N GLU A 123 -22.89 -19.36 -3.41
CA GLU A 123 -24.16 -18.70 -3.13
C GLU A 123 -24.21 -17.33 -3.79
N ASP A 124 -25.43 -16.81 -3.96
CA ASP A 124 -25.64 -15.48 -4.53
C ASP A 124 -25.08 -14.39 -3.61
N ARG A 125 -24.60 -13.31 -4.23
CA ARG A 125 -24.04 -12.17 -3.51
C ARG A 125 -25.13 -11.43 -2.72
N GLU A 126 -24.94 -11.27 -1.42
CA GLU A 126 -25.80 -10.47 -0.55
C GLU A 126 -25.59 -8.94 -0.69
N SER A 127 -26.49 -8.17 -0.07
CA SER A 127 -26.41 -6.69 -0.06
C SER A 127 -25.22 -6.19 0.74
N ILE A 128 -24.40 -5.34 0.12
CA ILE A 128 -23.27 -4.65 0.74
C ILE A 128 -23.51 -3.14 0.91
N SER A 129 -24.76 -2.71 0.91
CA SER A 129 -25.14 -1.29 0.94
C SER A 129 -24.62 -0.48 2.15
N SER A 130 -24.21 -1.16 3.22
CA SER A 130 -23.59 -0.56 4.41
C SER A 130 -22.10 -0.28 4.25
N ILE A 131 -21.45 -0.84 3.23
CA ILE A 131 -20.00 -0.77 3.03
C ILE A 131 -19.70 0.37 2.07
N THR A 132 -18.87 1.32 2.50
CA THR A 132 -18.41 2.44 1.66
C THR A 132 -16.88 2.45 1.59
N PRO A 133 -16.28 2.45 0.39
CA PRO A 133 -14.83 2.55 0.25
C PRO A 133 -14.33 3.95 0.61
N THR A 134 -13.02 4.05 0.79
CA THR A 134 -12.34 5.33 1.03
C THR A 134 -12.60 6.31 -0.11
N GLY A 135 -12.97 7.54 0.24
CA GLY A 135 -13.28 8.60 -0.73
C GLY A 135 -14.70 8.55 -1.32
N TRP A 136 -15.56 7.62 -0.89
CA TRP A 136 -16.93 7.52 -1.39
C TRP A 136 -17.74 8.81 -1.18
N LYS A 137 -18.21 9.41 -2.28
CA LYS A 137 -19.18 10.50 -2.30
C LYS A 137 -20.24 10.21 -3.35
N ASN A 138 -21.46 9.90 -2.90
CA ASN A 138 -22.59 9.77 -3.79
C ASN A 138 -23.26 11.14 -4.03
N LYS A 139 -23.69 11.42 -5.25
CA LYS A 139 -24.48 12.61 -5.56
C LYS A 139 -25.90 12.42 -5.02
N LYS A 140 -26.46 13.44 -4.39
CA LYS A 140 -27.89 13.49 -4.06
C LYS A 140 -28.69 14.00 -5.27
#